data_AF-A0A9D6TZU6-F1
#
_entry.id   AF-A0A9D6TZU6-F1
#
_cell.length_a   1.000
_cell.length_b   1.000
_cell.length_c   1.000
_cell.angle_alpha   90.00
_cell.angle_beta   90.00
_cell.angle_gamma   90.00
#
_symmetry.space_group_name_H-M   'P 1'
#
loop_
_entity.id
_entity.type
_entity.pdbx_description
1 polymer ?
#
loop_
_entity_poly.entity_id
_entity_poly.type
_entity_poly.pdbx_seq_one_letter_code
_entity_poly.pdbx_strand_id
1 'polypeptide(L)'
;MGPARRSVLREGVVAGLIGAATVALWFLIYDAWRGQPLFTPALLGTAIFYGVSSPASVQIAAGPVIGYTIVHVFAFIGFGIVAACMMVASELEPAIFVAFVTLFGVFEVFFFVALRTLSHEMLGALGWWAILAGNFLAALGMLWFLVRGHPELPSALVGSSGPVLREGIVAGVIGAAAVAFWFLILDAIGGDALRTPRFLGTAMLGQDDPVGAILSYTIVHGIVFILFGIAGAFLLSGAEARPVFLFPFVMLYVAFEFFFFAVVLILARWVLDELAGWAVVVGNLLAGSAMLTYYFRRHRTLAGRVAQALAEEP
;
A
#
# COMPACT_ATOMS: atom_id res chain seq x y z
N MET A 1 19.84 -19.93 -30.78
CA MET A 1 20.07 -18.53 -30.33
C MET A 1 18.71 -17.98 -29.94
N GLY A 2 18.42 -17.91 -28.63
CA GLY A 2 17.08 -17.57 -28.12
C GLY A 2 16.77 -16.07 -28.22
N PRO A 3 15.49 -15.68 -28.28
CA PRO A 3 15.08 -14.30 -28.44
C PRO A 3 15.67 -13.43 -27.33
N ALA A 4 16.23 -12.29 -27.73
CA ALA A 4 17.04 -11.39 -26.92
C ALA A 4 16.43 -11.11 -25.54
N ARG A 5 17.17 -11.41 -24.46
CA ARG A 5 17.00 -10.76 -23.16
C ARG A 5 16.98 -9.25 -23.43
N ARG A 6 15.83 -8.59 -23.31
CA ARG A 6 15.83 -7.14 -23.18
C ARG A 6 16.71 -6.83 -21.98
N SER A 7 17.64 -5.90 -22.13
CA SER A 7 18.41 -5.45 -20.97
C SER A 7 17.43 -4.95 -19.92
N VAL A 8 17.48 -5.52 -18.70
CA VAL A 8 16.66 -5.13 -17.55
C VAL A 8 16.72 -3.61 -17.33
N LEU A 9 17.88 -3.01 -17.61
CA LEU A 9 18.08 -1.57 -17.59
C LEU A 9 17.18 -0.85 -18.59
N ARG A 10 17.11 -1.31 -19.85
CA ARG A 10 16.26 -0.69 -20.88
C ARG A 10 14.79 -0.83 -20.55
N GLU A 11 14.39 -2.02 -20.09
CA GLU A 11 13.01 -2.28 -19.67
C GLU A 11 12.62 -1.40 -18.48
N GLY A 12 13.50 -1.29 -17.49
CA GLY A 12 13.31 -0.41 -16.34
C GLY A 12 13.24 1.07 -16.69
N VAL A 13 14.10 1.55 -17.59
CA VAL A 13 14.05 2.93 -18.08
C VAL A 13 12.72 3.21 -18.79
N VAL A 14 12.25 2.31 -19.65
CA VAL A 14 10.98 2.49 -20.36
C VAL A 14 9.81 2.45 -19.38
N ALA A 15 9.80 1.51 -18.43
CA ALA A 15 8.78 1.46 -17.39
C ALA A 15 8.77 2.76 -16.58
N GLY A 16 9.94 3.25 -16.15
CA GLY A 16 10.07 4.52 -15.44
C GLY A 16 9.53 5.70 -16.24
N LEU A 17 9.86 5.82 -17.53
CA LEU A 17 9.35 6.87 -18.41
C LEU A 17 7.83 6.81 -18.57
N ILE A 18 7.24 5.61 -18.62
CA ILE A 18 5.78 5.42 -18.62
C ILE A 18 5.19 6.01 -17.32
N GLY A 19 5.72 5.61 -16.16
CA GLY A 19 5.25 6.13 -14.88
C GLY A 19 5.38 7.65 -14.78
N ALA A 20 6.53 8.19 -15.17
CA ALA A 20 6.79 9.63 -15.14
C ALA A 20 5.79 10.41 -16.01
N ALA A 21 5.56 9.93 -17.24
CA ALA A 21 4.63 10.53 -18.19
C ALA A 21 3.18 10.43 -17.71
N THR A 22 2.79 9.30 -17.12
CA THR A 22 1.45 9.11 -16.56
C THR A 22 1.17 10.10 -15.43
N VAL A 23 2.08 10.24 -14.45
CA VAL A 23 1.92 11.22 -13.36
C VAL A 23 1.91 12.65 -13.89
N ALA A 24 2.83 12.99 -14.80
CA ALA A 24 2.91 14.32 -15.38
C ALA A 24 1.62 14.70 -16.13
N LEU A 25 1.08 13.78 -16.93
CA LEU A 25 -0.17 13.99 -17.66
C LEU A 25 -1.36 14.12 -16.71
N TRP A 26 -1.43 13.26 -15.70
CA TRP A 26 -2.47 13.31 -14.68
C TRP A 26 -2.51 14.68 -13.97
N PHE A 27 -1.36 15.15 -13.48
CA PHE A 27 -1.29 16.45 -12.80
C PHE A 27 -1.47 17.62 -13.75
N LEU A 28 -1.04 17.52 -15.01
CA LEU A 28 -1.35 18.55 -16.01
C LEU A 28 -2.86 18.71 -16.21
N ILE A 29 -3.59 17.61 -16.35
CA ILE A 29 -5.06 17.62 -16.47
C ILE A 29 -5.69 18.19 -15.20
N TYR A 30 -5.27 17.69 -14.04
CA TYR A 30 -5.80 18.11 -12.75
C TYR A 30 -5.58 19.61 -12.48
N ASP A 31 -4.39 20.12 -12.79
CA ASP A 31 -4.03 21.52 -12.64
C ASP A 31 -4.74 22.42 -13.64
N ALA A 32 -4.86 21.99 -14.90
CA ALA A 32 -5.61 22.71 -15.92
C ALA A 32 -7.09 22.81 -15.57
N TRP A 33 -7.69 21.76 -15.01
CA TRP A 33 -9.07 21.77 -14.54
C TRP A 33 -9.30 22.79 -13.41
N ARG A 34 -8.28 23.07 -12.60
CA ARG A 34 -8.31 24.11 -11.54
C ARG A 34 -7.90 25.50 -12.03
N GLY A 35 -7.68 25.66 -13.34
CA GLY A 35 -7.29 26.93 -13.95
C GLY A 35 -5.83 27.34 -13.75
N GLN A 36 -4.96 26.43 -13.30
CA GLN A 36 -3.55 26.71 -13.03
C GLN A 36 -2.61 25.66 -13.65
N PRO A 37 -2.54 25.50 -14.99
CA PRO A 37 -1.69 24.50 -15.62
C PRO A 37 -0.24 24.56 -15.12
N LEU A 38 0.38 23.39 -14.84
CA LEU A 38 1.74 23.26 -14.32
C LEU A 38 1.96 23.77 -12.89
N PHE A 39 0.89 24.03 -12.12
CA PHE A 39 1.02 24.43 -10.72
C PHE A 39 1.72 23.38 -9.85
N THR A 40 1.39 22.11 -10.00
CA THR A 40 1.98 21.01 -9.22
C THR A 40 3.51 20.91 -9.40
N PRO A 41 4.06 20.81 -10.63
CA PRO A 41 5.51 20.79 -10.81
C PRO A 41 6.17 22.12 -10.40
N ALA A 42 5.47 23.27 -10.49
CA ALA A 42 5.99 24.54 -9.97
C ALA A 42 6.08 24.54 -8.44
N LEU A 43 5.04 24.07 -7.75
CA LEU A 43 4.97 23.98 -6.28
C LEU A 43 6.05 23.04 -5.75
N LEU A 44 6.12 21.81 -6.28
CA LEU A 44 7.10 20.81 -5.84
C LEU A 44 8.53 21.22 -6.21
N GLY A 45 8.75 21.79 -7.39
CA GLY A 45 10.05 22.35 -7.76
C GLY A 45 10.48 23.49 -6.86
N THR A 46 9.56 24.40 -6.54
CA THR A 46 9.89 25.53 -5.66
C THR A 46 10.20 25.04 -4.25
N ALA A 47 9.45 24.05 -3.76
CA ALA A 47 9.71 23.41 -2.47
C ALA A 47 11.09 22.74 -2.40
N ILE A 48 11.47 21.96 -3.43
CA ILE A 48 12.75 21.23 -3.46
C ILE A 48 13.95 22.17 -3.55
N PHE A 49 13.91 23.17 -4.44
CA PHE A 49 15.09 23.98 -4.76
C PHE A 49 15.21 25.26 -3.94
N TYR A 50 14.10 25.81 -3.45
CA TYR A 50 14.09 27.13 -2.80
C TYR A 50 13.49 27.11 -1.39
N GLY A 51 12.79 26.04 -1.02
CA GLY A 51 12.07 25.94 0.25
C GLY A 51 10.86 26.89 0.28
N VAL A 52 9.66 26.33 0.36
CA VAL A 52 8.41 27.13 0.39
C VAL A 52 7.63 26.83 1.65
N SER A 53 7.24 27.88 2.36
CA SER A 53 6.40 27.77 3.57
C SER A 53 4.90 27.79 3.25
N SER A 54 4.48 28.42 2.15
CA SER A 54 3.06 28.51 1.77
C SER A 54 2.79 28.32 0.26
N PRO A 55 1.83 27.46 -0.14
CA PRO A 55 1.43 27.27 -1.54
C PRO A 55 0.90 28.53 -2.22
N ALA A 56 0.36 29.49 -1.45
CA ALA A 56 -0.21 30.73 -1.99
C ALA A 56 0.85 31.68 -2.60
N SER A 57 2.12 31.54 -2.24
CA SER A 57 3.21 32.35 -2.78
C SER A 57 3.88 31.75 -4.02
N VAL A 58 3.43 30.58 -4.49
CA VAL A 58 4.06 29.89 -5.62
C VAL A 58 3.70 30.57 -6.93
N GLN A 59 4.74 30.97 -7.66
CA GLN A 59 4.62 31.45 -9.02
C GLN A 59 4.98 30.32 -9.99
N ILE A 60 4.17 30.16 -11.05
CA ILE A 60 4.43 29.18 -12.11
C ILE A 60 5.56 29.73 -12.98
N ALA A 61 6.79 29.37 -12.63
CA ALA A 61 8.01 29.77 -13.32
C ALA A 61 8.67 28.57 -14.00
N ALA A 62 9.26 28.80 -15.18
CA ALA A 62 9.89 27.75 -15.96
C ALA A 62 11.03 27.04 -15.21
N GLY A 63 11.82 27.77 -14.43
CA GLY A 63 12.95 27.21 -13.67
C GLY A 63 12.54 26.08 -12.71
N PRO A 64 11.68 26.35 -11.70
CA PRO A 64 11.18 25.31 -10.80
C PRO A 64 10.49 24.15 -11.51
N VAL A 65 9.65 24.43 -12.51
CA VAL A 65 8.94 23.40 -13.28
C VAL A 65 9.91 22.46 -14.00
N ILE A 66 10.90 23.00 -14.71
CA ILE A 66 11.91 22.22 -15.43
C ILE A 66 12.76 21.42 -14.44
N GLY A 67 13.23 22.07 -13.37
CA GLY A 67 14.04 21.43 -12.34
C GLY A 67 13.32 20.23 -11.72
N TYR A 68 12.05 20.41 -11.33
CA TYR A 68 11.23 19.34 -10.80
C TYR A 68 11.03 18.21 -11.82
N THR A 69 10.74 18.57 -13.07
CA THR A 69 10.52 17.58 -14.14
C THR A 69 11.73 16.69 -14.34
N ILE A 70 12.95 17.25 -14.29
CA ILE A 70 14.19 16.48 -14.38
C ILE A 70 14.32 15.50 -13.21
N VAL A 71 14.17 16.00 -11.97
CA VAL A 71 14.24 15.16 -10.76
C VAL A 71 13.19 14.05 -10.80
N HIS A 72 11.95 14.39 -11.17
CA HIS A 72 10.83 13.47 -11.31
C HIS A 72 11.13 12.36 -12.31
N VAL A 73 11.61 12.69 -13.51
CA VAL A 73 11.96 11.70 -14.54
C VAL A 73 13.07 10.77 -14.06
N PHE A 74 14.14 11.29 -13.45
CA PHE A 74 15.22 10.45 -12.95
C PHE A 74 14.78 9.54 -11.79
N ALA A 75 13.95 10.06 -10.87
CA ALA A 75 13.39 9.26 -9.78
C ALA A 75 12.55 8.09 -10.33
N PHE A 76 11.69 8.35 -11.31
CA PHE A 76 10.87 7.32 -11.94
C PHE A 76 11.69 6.33 -12.78
N ILE A 77 12.77 6.76 -13.45
CA ILE A 77 13.71 5.84 -14.12
C ILE A 77 14.36 4.91 -13.09
N GLY A 78 14.86 5.45 -11.98
CA GLY A 78 15.43 4.65 -10.89
C GLY A 78 14.43 3.62 -10.35
N PHE A 79 13.20 4.08 -10.07
CA PHE A 79 12.11 3.20 -9.62
C PHE A 79 11.76 2.13 -10.66
N GLY A 80 11.68 2.49 -11.95
CA GLY A 80 11.41 1.56 -13.03
C GLY A 80 12.49 0.48 -13.18
N ILE A 81 13.78 0.83 -12.99
CA ILE A 81 14.88 -0.13 -12.96
C ILE A 81 14.73 -1.09 -11.79
N VAL A 82 14.41 -0.60 -10.59
CA VAL A 82 14.13 -1.46 -9.43
C VAL A 82 12.96 -2.40 -9.73
N ALA A 83 11.85 -1.88 -10.25
CA ALA A 83 10.67 -2.66 -10.61
C ALA A 83 10.98 -3.74 -11.66
N ALA A 84 11.77 -3.44 -12.68
CA ALA A 84 12.21 -4.41 -13.69
C ALA A 84 13.13 -5.49 -13.10
N CYS A 85 14.06 -5.11 -12.21
CA CYS A 85 14.89 -6.08 -11.48
C CYS A 85 14.04 -7.01 -10.61
N MET A 86 13.04 -6.45 -9.91
CA MET A 86 12.10 -7.25 -9.10
C MET A 86 11.25 -8.17 -9.95
N MET A 87 10.84 -7.73 -11.15
CA MET A 87 10.07 -8.54 -12.09
C MET A 87 10.84 -9.80 -12.51
N VAL A 88 12.10 -9.64 -12.92
CA VAL A 88 12.99 -10.77 -13.25
C VAL A 88 13.20 -11.67 -12.04
N ALA A 89 13.40 -11.09 -10.86
CA ALA A 89 13.56 -11.87 -9.64
C ALA A 89 12.29 -12.67 -9.30
N SER A 90 11.10 -12.12 -9.57
CA SER A 90 9.83 -12.78 -9.32
C SER A 90 9.48 -13.91 -10.29
N GLU A 91 10.14 -14.02 -11.44
CA GLU A 91 10.05 -15.21 -12.28
C GLU A 91 10.64 -16.45 -11.59
N LEU A 92 11.65 -16.25 -10.75
CA LEU A 92 12.27 -17.31 -9.95
C LEU A 92 11.51 -17.56 -8.66
N GLU A 93 11.03 -16.51 -8.01
CA GLU A 93 10.36 -16.56 -6.71
C GLU A 93 9.14 -15.61 -6.69
N PRO A 94 7.92 -16.10 -6.94
CA PRO A 94 6.72 -15.27 -7.03
C PRO A 94 6.46 -14.38 -5.80
N ALA A 95 6.94 -14.80 -4.62
CA ALA A 95 6.87 -14.01 -3.39
C ALA A 95 7.59 -12.66 -3.46
N ILE A 96 8.61 -12.50 -4.32
CA ILE A 96 9.30 -11.21 -4.54
C ILE A 96 8.35 -10.17 -5.09
N PHE A 97 7.47 -10.57 -6.02
CA PHE A 97 6.48 -9.65 -6.57
C PHE A 97 5.54 -9.14 -5.47
N VAL A 98 5.05 -10.04 -4.61
CA VAL A 98 4.17 -9.68 -3.49
C VAL A 98 4.91 -8.80 -2.47
N ALA A 99 6.17 -9.11 -2.17
CA ALA A 99 7.01 -8.30 -1.28
C ALA A 99 7.24 -6.90 -1.83
N PHE A 100 7.51 -6.78 -3.13
CA PHE A 100 7.69 -5.49 -3.80
C PHE A 100 6.41 -4.66 -3.80
N VAL A 101 5.27 -5.25 -4.15
CA VAL A 101 3.96 -4.57 -4.12
C VAL A 101 3.60 -4.13 -2.70
N THR A 102 3.88 -4.99 -1.71
CA THR A 102 3.68 -4.67 -0.29
C THR A 102 4.54 -3.50 0.15
N LEU A 103 5.85 -3.55 -0.14
CA LEU A 103 6.78 -2.47 0.18
C LEU A 103 6.39 -1.16 -0.50
N PHE A 104 5.95 -1.22 -1.76
CA PHE A 104 5.44 -0.06 -2.50
C PHE A 104 4.21 0.54 -1.80
N GLY A 105 3.23 -0.29 -1.40
CA GLY A 105 2.05 0.20 -0.67
C GLY A 105 2.41 0.85 0.67
N VAL A 106 3.34 0.27 1.42
CA VAL A 106 3.86 0.86 2.67
C VAL A 106 4.62 2.16 2.37
N PHE A 107 5.42 2.21 1.31
CA PHE A 107 6.13 3.42 0.91
C PHE A 107 5.15 4.55 0.55
N GLU A 108 4.10 4.27 -0.23
CA GLU A 108 3.11 5.28 -0.64
C GLU A 108 2.47 5.96 0.56
N VAL A 109 2.02 5.17 1.53
CA VAL A 109 1.36 5.73 2.70
C VAL A 109 2.39 6.41 3.65
N PHE A 110 3.66 5.97 3.67
CA PHE A 110 4.73 6.64 4.42
C PHE A 110 5.01 8.00 3.80
N PHE A 111 5.05 8.05 2.47
CA PHE A 111 5.17 9.28 1.71
C PHE A 111 4.01 10.24 2.00
N PHE A 112 2.77 9.73 2.09
CA PHE A 112 1.62 10.54 2.52
C PHE A 112 1.78 11.11 3.94
N VAL A 113 2.19 10.28 4.91
CA VAL A 113 2.45 10.73 6.28
C VAL A 113 3.57 11.77 6.30
N ALA A 114 4.69 11.51 5.62
CA ALA A 114 5.82 12.43 5.54
C ALA A 114 5.41 13.77 4.93
N LEU A 115 4.71 13.78 3.78
CA LEU A 115 4.19 14.99 3.16
C LEU A 115 3.28 15.79 4.09
N ARG A 116 2.40 15.10 4.84
CA ARG A 116 1.53 15.75 5.83
C ARG A 116 2.35 16.41 6.93
N THR A 117 3.33 15.70 7.47
CA THR A 117 4.15 16.20 8.58
C THR A 117 5.08 17.34 8.18
N LEU A 118 5.61 17.30 6.95
CA LEU A 118 6.53 18.30 6.44
C LEU A 118 5.81 19.56 5.99
N SER A 119 4.56 19.44 5.53
CA SER A 119 3.76 20.61 5.11
C SER A 119 2.26 20.31 5.13
N HIS A 120 1.57 20.87 6.13
CA HIS A 120 0.10 20.79 6.20
C HIS A 120 -0.57 21.41 4.96
N GLU A 121 0.01 22.47 4.40
CA GLU A 121 -0.56 23.25 3.31
C GLU A 121 -0.36 22.60 1.93
N MET A 122 0.73 21.85 1.71
CA MET A 122 1.05 21.27 0.39
C MET A 122 0.11 20.12 0.01
N LEU A 123 -0.25 19.25 0.97
CA LEU A 123 -1.27 18.22 0.75
C LEU A 123 -2.66 18.82 0.49
N GLY A 124 -2.98 19.94 1.15
CA GLY A 124 -4.22 20.68 0.87
C GLY A 124 -4.23 21.26 -0.55
N ALA A 125 -3.10 21.84 -0.98
CA ALA A 125 -2.96 22.44 -2.30
C ALA A 125 -2.95 21.42 -3.45
N LEU A 126 -2.41 20.22 -3.24
CA LEU A 126 -2.36 19.18 -4.27
C LEU A 126 -3.57 18.24 -4.26
N GLY A 127 -4.29 18.16 -3.14
CA GLY A 127 -5.35 17.17 -2.95
C GLY A 127 -4.78 15.77 -2.77
N TRP A 128 -4.96 15.19 -1.59
CA TRP A 128 -4.44 13.85 -1.27
C TRP A 128 -4.88 12.77 -2.28
N TRP A 129 -6.13 12.85 -2.76
CA TRP A 129 -6.68 11.88 -3.70
C TRP A 129 -6.03 11.99 -5.09
N ALA A 130 -5.60 13.19 -5.48
CA ALA A 130 -4.97 13.41 -6.78
C ALA A 130 -3.56 12.80 -6.80
N ILE A 131 -2.82 12.90 -5.69
CA ILE A 131 -1.53 12.21 -5.53
C ILE A 131 -1.74 10.70 -5.60
N LEU A 132 -2.70 10.17 -4.85
CA LEU A 132 -2.99 8.73 -4.81
C LEU A 132 -3.40 8.20 -6.20
N ALA A 133 -4.28 8.91 -6.89
CA ALA A 133 -4.73 8.55 -8.24
C ALA A 133 -3.58 8.57 -9.25
N GLY A 134 -2.72 9.60 -9.21
CA GLY A 134 -1.56 9.71 -10.10
C GLY A 134 -0.59 8.54 -9.91
N ASN A 135 -0.22 8.25 -8.67
CA ASN A 135 0.69 7.14 -8.34
C ASN A 135 0.08 5.78 -8.69
N PHE A 136 -1.21 5.59 -8.43
CA PHE A 136 -1.92 4.36 -8.80
C PHE A 136 -1.95 4.14 -10.31
N LEU A 137 -2.26 5.18 -11.10
CA LEU A 137 -2.24 5.12 -12.56
C LEU A 137 -0.84 4.80 -13.09
N ALA A 138 0.19 5.42 -12.52
CA ALA A 138 1.58 5.15 -12.89
C ALA A 138 1.98 3.71 -12.57
N ALA A 139 1.65 3.22 -11.37
CA ALA A 139 1.91 1.83 -10.98
C ALA A 139 1.22 0.85 -11.93
N LEU A 140 -0.05 1.10 -12.30
CA LEU A 140 -0.77 0.28 -13.28
C LEU A 140 -0.13 0.31 -14.67
N GLY A 141 0.25 1.49 -15.16
CA GLY A 141 0.89 1.63 -16.47
C GLY A 141 2.24 0.91 -16.54
N MET A 142 3.05 1.06 -15.50
CA MET A 142 4.33 0.37 -15.35
C MET A 142 4.16 -1.13 -15.26
N LEU A 143 3.25 -1.59 -14.39
CA LEU A 143 2.98 -3.01 -14.19
C LEU A 143 2.50 -3.67 -15.48
N TRP A 144 1.56 -3.03 -16.20
CA TRP A 144 1.06 -3.53 -17.47
C TRP A 144 2.16 -3.68 -18.52
N PHE A 145 3.08 -2.72 -18.59
CA PHE A 145 4.23 -2.80 -19.50
C PHE A 145 5.17 -3.95 -19.12
N LEU A 146 5.53 -4.06 -17.84
CA LEU A 146 6.44 -5.09 -17.34
C LEU A 146 5.85 -6.50 -17.49
N VAL A 147 4.59 -6.72 -17.11
CA VAL A 147 3.94 -8.04 -17.22
C VAL A 147 3.84 -8.51 -18.67
N ARG A 148 3.69 -7.60 -19.64
CA ARG A 148 3.75 -7.95 -21.07
C ARG A 148 5.13 -8.38 -21.54
N GLY A 149 6.19 -7.95 -20.86
CA GLY A 149 7.55 -8.44 -21.06
C GLY A 149 7.77 -9.84 -20.48
N HIS A 150 6.97 -10.22 -19.49
CA HIS A 150 7.13 -11.42 -18.67
C HIS A 150 5.83 -12.27 -18.63
N PRO A 151 5.40 -12.87 -19.76
CA PRO A 151 4.10 -13.54 -19.87
C PRO A 151 3.96 -14.81 -19.01
N GLU A 152 5.07 -15.39 -18.55
CA GLU A 152 5.06 -16.58 -17.69
C GLU A 152 4.74 -16.26 -16.22
N LEU A 153 4.92 -15.00 -15.80
CA LEU A 153 4.73 -14.56 -14.43
C LEU A 153 3.27 -14.64 -13.96
N PRO A 154 2.25 -14.18 -14.72
CA PRO A 154 0.86 -14.37 -14.34
C PRO A 154 0.48 -15.84 -14.16
N SER A 155 0.97 -16.73 -15.03
CA SER A 155 0.72 -18.17 -14.90
C SER A 155 1.46 -18.81 -13.73
N ALA A 156 2.69 -18.38 -13.44
CA ALA A 156 3.47 -18.86 -12.31
C ALA A 156 2.87 -18.44 -10.96
N LEU A 157 2.39 -17.19 -10.89
CA LEU A 157 1.57 -16.71 -9.79
C LEU A 157 0.32 -17.60 -9.67
N VAL A 158 -0.56 -17.63 -10.67
CA VAL A 158 -1.84 -18.35 -10.58
C VAL A 158 -1.71 -19.85 -10.29
N GLY A 159 -0.73 -20.54 -10.89
CA GLY A 159 -0.55 -21.99 -10.76
C GLY A 159 -0.08 -22.46 -9.38
N SER A 160 0.81 -21.68 -8.74
CA SER A 160 1.27 -21.95 -7.36
C SER A 160 0.33 -21.37 -6.29
N SER A 161 -0.57 -20.45 -6.69
CA SER A 161 -1.41 -19.67 -5.78
C SER A 161 -2.52 -20.44 -5.09
N GLY A 162 -3.07 -21.52 -5.66
CA GLY A 162 -4.35 -22.10 -5.17
C GLY A 162 -4.39 -22.36 -3.66
N PRO A 163 -3.45 -23.16 -3.11
CA PRO A 163 -3.39 -23.41 -1.66
C PRO A 163 -3.05 -22.16 -0.83
N VAL A 164 -2.12 -21.33 -1.30
CA VAL A 164 -1.66 -20.10 -0.62
C VAL A 164 -2.77 -19.05 -0.56
N LEU A 165 -3.52 -18.89 -1.63
CA LEU A 165 -4.69 -18.02 -1.76
C LEU A 165 -5.78 -18.45 -0.78
N ARG A 166 -6.09 -19.75 -0.73
CA ARG A 166 -7.06 -20.29 0.24
C ARG A 166 -6.59 -20.03 1.67
N GLU A 167 -5.31 -20.25 1.94
CA GLU A 167 -4.74 -19.98 3.26
C GLU A 167 -4.88 -18.50 3.63
N GLY A 168 -4.57 -17.60 2.70
CA GLY A 168 -4.68 -16.17 2.89
C GLY A 168 -6.12 -15.67 3.05
N ILE A 169 -7.07 -16.20 2.28
CA ILE A 169 -8.50 -15.90 2.45
C ILE A 169 -8.96 -16.31 3.84
N VAL A 170 -8.61 -17.53 4.29
CA VAL A 170 -9.00 -18.03 5.62
C VAL A 170 -8.38 -17.17 6.71
N ALA A 171 -7.09 -16.85 6.61
CA ALA A 171 -6.42 -15.97 7.55
C ALA A 171 -7.10 -14.59 7.60
N GLY A 172 -7.39 -14.00 6.45
CA GLY A 172 -8.09 -12.72 6.37
C GLY A 172 -9.47 -12.75 7.03
N VAL A 173 -10.28 -13.77 6.76
CA VAL A 173 -11.58 -13.96 7.41
C VAL A 173 -11.45 -14.11 8.93
N ILE A 174 -10.43 -14.84 9.41
CA ILE A 174 -10.13 -14.96 10.85
C ILE A 174 -9.82 -13.58 11.45
N GLY A 175 -8.96 -12.79 10.79
CA GLY A 175 -8.63 -11.43 11.22
C GLY A 175 -9.86 -10.52 11.25
N ALA A 176 -10.65 -10.52 10.17
CA ALA A 176 -11.87 -9.72 10.07
C ALA A 176 -12.87 -10.07 11.17
N ALA A 177 -13.06 -11.36 11.44
CA ALA A 177 -13.94 -11.86 12.49
C ALA A 177 -13.44 -11.50 13.89
N ALA A 178 -12.13 -11.54 14.14
CA ALA A 178 -11.55 -11.14 15.42
C ALA A 178 -11.83 -9.66 15.72
N VAL A 179 -11.60 -8.76 14.75
CA VAL A 179 -11.93 -7.33 14.90
C VAL A 179 -13.43 -7.13 15.08
N ALA A 180 -14.26 -7.76 14.23
CA ALA A 180 -15.71 -7.61 14.30
C ALA A 180 -16.26 -8.08 15.66
N PHE A 181 -15.77 -9.20 16.17
CA PHE A 181 -16.18 -9.72 17.48
C PHE A 181 -15.74 -8.81 18.63
N TRP A 182 -14.52 -8.29 18.57
CA TRP A 182 -14.01 -7.33 19.55
C TRP A 182 -14.88 -6.07 19.63
N PHE A 183 -15.18 -5.43 18.49
CA PHE A 183 -16.04 -4.25 18.47
C PHE A 183 -17.50 -4.57 18.79
N LEU A 184 -18.00 -5.75 18.42
CA LEU A 184 -19.33 -6.19 18.83
C LEU A 184 -19.46 -6.26 20.36
N ILE A 185 -18.43 -6.75 21.07
CA ILE A 185 -18.41 -6.77 22.54
C ILE A 185 -18.44 -5.34 23.09
N LEU A 186 -17.58 -4.45 22.60
CA LEU A 186 -17.51 -3.07 23.07
C LEU A 186 -18.82 -2.31 22.83
N ASP A 187 -19.38 -2.46 21.64
CA ASP A 187 -20.65 -1.89 21.22
C ASP A 187 -21.80 -2.39 22.11
N ALA A 188 -21.83 -3.70 22.39
CA ALA A 188 -22.83 -4.31 23.27
C ALA A 188 -22.71 -3.83 24.73
N ILE A 189 -21.49 -3.69 25.25
CA ILE A 189 -21.25 -3.09 26.58
C ILE A 189 -21.71 -1.64 26.61
N GLY A 190 -21.55 -0.90 25.51
CA GLY A 190 -22.06 0.45 25.32
C GLY A 190 -23.57 0.56 25.13
N GLY A 191 -24.29 -0.57 25.05
CA GLY A 191 -25.74 -0.63 24.92
C GLY A 191 -26.28 -0.50 23.49
N ASP A 192 -25.42 -0.47 22.47
CA ASP A 192 -25.81 -0.32 21.06
C ASP A 192 -24.97 -1.24 20.18
N ALA A 193 -25.42 -2.49 20.05
CA ALA A 193 -24.74 -3.50 19.24
C ALA A 193 -24.60 -3.03 17.78
N LEU A 194 -23.43 -3.24 17.18
CA LEU A 194 -23.09 -2.81 15.81
C LEU A 194 -23.02 -1.28 15.62
N ARG A 195 -22.90 -0.50 16.69
CA ARG A 195 -22.63 0.95 16.61
C ARG A 195 -21.41 1.24 15.74
N THR A 196 -20.31 0.51 15.93
CA THR A 196 -19.04 0.74 15.24
C THR A 196 -19.16 0.53 13.71
N PRO A 197 -19.59 -0.63 13.20
CA PRO A 197 -19.73 -0.83 11.75
C PRO A 197 -20.79 0.09 11.13
N ARG A 198 -21.85 0.44 11.87
CA ARG A 198 -22.83 1.45 11.41
C ARG A 198 -22.19 2.82 11.27
N PHE A 199 -21.48 3.29 12.29
CA PHE A 199 -20.79 4.58 12.28
C PHE A 199 -19.78 4.67 11.14
N LEU A 200 -18.93 3.66 10.97
CA LEU A 200 -17.92 3.64 9.92
C LEU A 200 -18.55 3.51 8.53
N GLY A 201 -19.63 2.75 8.37
CA GLY A 201 -20.38 2.68 7.12
C GLY A 201 -21.00 4.02 6.73
N THR A 202 -21.63 4.72 7.66
CA THR A 202 -22.20 6.04 7.41
C THR A 202 -21.11 7.07 7.12
N ALA A 203 -20.07 7.13 7.96
CA ALA A 203 -19.08 8.18 7.87
C ALA A 203 -18.05 7.97 6.74
N MET A 204 -17.65 6.73 6.44
CA MET A 204 -16.67 6.45 5.39
C MET A 204 -17.31 6.18 4.02
N LEU A 205 -18.49 5.56 3.98
CA LEU A 205 -19.14 5.13 2.74
C LEU A 205 -20.37 5.98 2.38
N GLY A 206 -20.72 6.98 3.20
CA GLY A 206 -21.85 7.87 2.96
C GLY A 206 -23.20 7.15 2.96
N GLN A 207 -23.32 6.05 3.73
CA GLN A 207 -24.55 5.27 3.81
C GLN A 207 -25.45 5.77 4.92
N ASP A 208 -26.58 6.38 4.53
CA ASP A 208 -27.55 6.95 5.46
C ASP A 208 -28.46 5.87 6.10
N ASP A 209 -28.71 4.76 5.39
CA ASP A 209 -29.50 3.64 5.92
C ASP A 209 -28.68 2.83 6.94
N PRO A 210 -29.16 2.60 8.17
CA PRO A 210 -28.41 1.88 9.19
C PRO A 210 -27.99 0.47 8.77
N VAL A 211 -28.86 -0.28 8.09
CA VAL A 211 -28.56 -1.65 7.65
C VAL A 211 -27.58 -1.62 6.48
N GLY A 212 -27.79 -0.73 5.52
CA GLY A 212 -26.89 -0.49 4.39
C GLY A 212 -25.49 -0.08 4.82
N ALA A 213 -25.37 0.78 5.84
CA ALA A 213 -24.09 1.17 6.44
C ALA A 213 -23.34 -0.04 7.02
N ILE A 214 -24.02 -0.84 7.85
CA ILE A 214 -23.41 -2.04 8.46
C ILE A 214 -22.96 -3.04 7.38
N LEU A 215 -23.83 -3.32 6.39
CA LEU A 215 -23.54 -4.30 5.34
C LEU A 215 -22.38 -3.86 4.45
N SER A 216 -22.44 -2.63 3.94
CA SER A 216 -21.40 -2.08 3.06
C SER A 216 -20.05 -2.02 3.77
N TYR A 217 -20.00 -1.56 5.02
CA TYR A 217 -18.77 -1.55 5.81
C TYR A 217 -18.25 -2.96 6.06
N THR A 218 -19.12 -3.91 6.43
CA THR A 218 -18.72 -5.30 6.68
C THR A 218 -18.11 -5.95 5.43
N ILE A 219 -18.66 -5.65 4.24
CA ILE A 219 -18.11 -6.11 2.96
C ILE A 219 -16.73 -5.52 2.72
N VAL A 220 -16.58 -4.19 2.82
CA VAL A 220 -15.31 -3.50 2.59
C VAL A 220 -14.25 -3.99 3.58
N HIS A 221 -14.60 -4.07 4.86
CA HIS A 221 -13.75 -4.60 5.93
C HIS A 221 -13.28 -6.03 5.62
N GLY A 222 -14.22 -6.91 5.26
CA GLY A 222 -13.91 -8.30 4.88
C GLY A 222 -12.96 -8.39 3.69
N ILE A 223 -13.20 -7.60 2.63
CA ILE A 223 -12.34 -7.57 1.44
C ILE A 223 -10.92 -7.11 1.81
N VAL A 224 -10.78 -6.02 2.57
CA VAL A 224 -9.46 -5.49 2.98
C VAL A 224 -8.68 -6.54 3.77
N PHE A 225 -9.33 -7.20 4.73
CA PHE A 225 -8.69 -8.27 5.52
C PHE A 225 -8.35 -9.51 4.69
N ILE A 226 -9.18 -9.90 3.72
CA ILE A 226 -8.88 -10.98 2.78
C ILE A 226 -7.65 -10.63 1.95
N LEU A 227 -7.58 -9.44 1.37
CA LEU A 227 -6.41 -8.99 0.61
C LEU A 227 -5.15 -8.98 1.46
N PHE A 228 -5.26 -8.52 2.71
CA PHE A 228 -4.16 -8.53 3.67
C PHE A 228 -3.69 -9.97 4.01
N GLY A 229 -4.62 -10.88 4.28
CA GLY A 229 -4.31 -12.29 4.54
C GLY A 229 -3.70 -12.99 3.34
N ILE A 230 -4.14 -12.66 2.12
CA ILE A 230 -3.53 -13.17 0.87
C ILE A 230 -2.08 -12.69 0.77
N ALA A 231 -1.83 -11.39 0.94
CA ALA A 231 -0.47 -10.85 0.93
C ALA A 231 0.43 -11.54 1.98
N GLY A 232 -0.08 -11.68 3.21
CA GLY A 232 0.63 -12.38 4.29
C GLY A 232 0.95 -13.84 3.95
N ALA A 233 0.01 -14.58 3.36
CA ALA A 233 0.21 -15.98 2.99
C ALA A 233 1.27 -16.16 1.89
N PHE A 234 1.31 -15.28 0.89
CA PHE A 234 2.36 -15.31 -0.15
C PHE A 234 3.74 -14.97 0.40
N LEU A 235 3.85 -13.98 1.29
CA LEU A 235 5.12 -13.65 1.92
C LEU A 235 5.61 -14.80 2.82
N LEU A 236 4.70 -15.43 3.54
CA LEU A 236 5.02 -16.58 4.39
C LEU A 236 5.42 -17.81 3.58
N SER A 237 4.71 -18.10 2.48
CA SER A 237 5.08 -19.17 1.55
C SER A 237 6.46 -18.90 0.92
N GLY A 238 6.74 -17.64 0.56
CA GLY A 238 8.09 -17.23 0.16
C GLY A 238 9.13 -17.47 1.26
N ALA A 239 8.78 -17.18 2.51
CA ALA A 239 9.67 -17.37 3.67
C ALA A 239 10.05 -18.85 3.89
N GLU A 240 9.19 -19.79 3.49
CA GLU A 240 9.54 -21.20 3.49
C GLU A 240 10.64 -21.56 2.48
N ALA A 241 10.68 -20.86 1.35
CA ALA A 241 11.72 -21.05 0.33
C ALA A 241 13.00 -20.28 0.69
N ARG A 242 12.88 -19.05 1.20
CA ARG A 242 14.01 -18.20 1.57
C ARG A 242 13.70 -17.36 2.83
N PRO A 243 14.50 -17.44 3.90
CA PRO A 243 14.26 -16.69 5.14
C PRO A 243 14.14 -15.17 4.97
N VAL A 244 14.72 -14.59 3.91
CA VAL A 244 14.65 -13.15 3.62
C VAL A 244 13.22 -12.61 3.49
N PHE A 245 12.24 -13.44 3.14
CA PHE A 245 10.83 -13.02 3.06
C PHE A 245 10.14 -12.88 4.43
N LEU A 246 10.77 -13.35 5.51
CA LEU A 246 10.31 -13.05 6.87
C LEU A 246 10.36 -11.55 7.15
N PHE A 247 11.35 -10.84 6.60
CA PHE A 247 11.47 -9.40 6.76
C PHE A 247 10.25 -8.64 6.19
N PRO A 248 9.87 -8.78 4.91
CA PRO A 248 8.68 -8.12 4.38
C PRO A 248 7.38 -8.66 5.01
N PHE A 249 7.33 -9.91 5.46
CA PHE A 249 6.18 -10.43 6.22
C PHE A 249 6.01 -9.71 7.57
N VAL A 250 7.08 -9.62 8.36
CA VAL A 250 7.10 -8.87 9.63
C VAL A 250 6.86 -7.40 9.38
N MET A 251 7.44 -6.83 8.33
CA MET A 251 7.21 -5.44 7.94
C MET A 251 5.76 -5.20 7.55
N LEU A 252 5.11 -6.09 6.78
CA LEU A 252 3.68 -6.00 6.47
C LEU A 252 2.84 -5.97 7.75
N TYR A 253 3.17 -6.83 8.71
CA TYR A 253 2.50 -6.91 10.01
C TYR A 253 2.71 -5.64 10.84
N VAL A 254 3.97 -5.23 11.05
CA VAL A 254 4.34 -4.06 11.85
C VAL A 254 3.84 -2.78 11.21
N ALA A 255 3.97 -2.65 9.88
CA ALA A 255 3.36 -1.56 9.15
C ALA A 255 1.86 -1.58 9.42
N PHE A 256 1.14 -2.65 9.13
CA PHE A 256 -0.31 -2.69 9.39
C PHE A 256 -0.70 -2.24 10.80
N GLU A 257 -0.03 -2.68 11.86
CA GLU A 257 -0.36 -2.28 13.24
C GLU A 257 -0.07 -0.79 13.53
N PHE A 258 1.16 -0.34 13.31
CA PHE A 258 1.60 1.00 13.72
C PHE A 258 1.21 2.07 12.73
N PHE A 259 1.22 1.71 11.47
CA PHE A 259 1.00 2.63 10.37
C PHE A 259 -0.47 2.83 10.07
N PHE A 260 -1.32 1.81 10.19
CA PHE A 260 -2.77 2.01 10.14
C PHE A 260 -3.18 2.99 11.24
N PHE A 261 -2.65 2.83 12.45
CA PHE A 261 -2.90 3.74 13.55
C PHE A 261 -2.39 5.17 13.26
N ALA A 262 -1.18 5.31 12.70
CA ALA A 262 -0.65 6.61 12.26
C ALA A 262 -1.53 7.26 11.18
N VAL A 263 -2.02 6.48 10.21
CA VAL A 263 -2.93 6.93 9.17
C VAL A 263 -4.25 7.41 9.77
N VAL A 264 -4.84 6.64 10.69
CA VAL A 264 -6.08 7.04 11.37
C VAL A 264 -5.86 8.31 12.18
N LEU A 265 -4.76 8.43 12.92
CA LEU A 265 -4.40 9.65 13.66
C LEU A 265 -4.31 10.89 12.76
N ILE A 266 -3.77 10.73 11.56
CA ILE A 266 -3.45 11.85 10.66
C ILE A 266 -4.61 12.22 9.73
N LEU A 267 -5.28 11.21 9.16
CA LEU A 267 -6.28 11.37 8.10
C LEU A 267 -7.72 11.19 8.60
N ALA A 268 -7.91 10.44 9.68
CA ALA A 268 -9.22 10.07 10.19
C ALA A 268 -9.33 10.35 11.69
N ARG A 269 -8.76 11.47 12.16
CA ARG A 269 -8.79 11.84 13.59
C ARG A 269 -10.22 11.86 14.15
N TRP A 270 -11.20 12.24 13.32
CA TRP A 270 -12.62 12.20 13.65
C TRP A 270 -13.12 10.79 14.04
N VAL A 271 -12.50 9.72 13.53
CA VAL A 271 -12.78 8.35 13.96
C VAL A 271 -12.36 8.15 15.41
N LEU A 272 -11.24 8.75 15.83
CA LEU A 272 -10.73 8.64 17.19
C LEU A 272 -11.50 9.49 18.21
N ASP A 273 -12.26 10.47 17.74
CA ASP A 273 -13.18 11.25 18.58
C ASP A 273 -14.41 10.40 18.98
N GLU A 274 -14.81 9.43 18.15
CA GLU A 274 -15.97 8.55 18.36
C GLU A 274 -15.59 7.14 18.85
N LEU A 275 -14.48 6.59 18.35
CA LEU A 275 -13.93 5.30 18.73
C LEU A 275 -12.65 5.50 19.54
N ALA A 276 -12.60 4.93 20.73
CA ALA A 276 -11.40 5.05 21.56
C ALA A 276 -10.19 4.40 20.85
N GLY A 277 -9.11 5.15 20.67
CA GLY A 277 -7.93 4.67 19.92
C GLY A 277 -7.33 3.37 20.46
N TRP A 278 -7.42 3.13 21.77
CA TRP A 278 -6.98 1.87 22.38
C TRP A 278 -7.80 0.67 21.91
N ALA A 279 -9.10 0.85 21.63
CA ALA A 279 -9.98 -0.22 21.15
C ALA A 279 -9.57 -0.66 19.74
N VAL A 280 -9.18 0.30 18.88
CA VAL A 280 -8.65 0.01 17.55
C VAL A 280 -7.34 -0.77 17.65
N VAL A 281 -6.41 -0.34 18.51
CA VAL A 281 -5.13 -1.02 18.72
C VAL A 281 -5.33 -2.45 19.22
N VAL A 282 -6.19 -2.66 20.22
CA VAL A 282 -6.47 -4.00 20.75
C VAL A 282 -7.13 -4.89 19.68
N GLY A 283 -8.09 -4.35 18.92
CA GLY A 283 -8.74 -5.07 17.83
C GLY A 283 -7.74 -5.56 16.78
N ASN A 284 -6.82 -4.69 16.36
CA ASN A 284 -5.78 -5.04 15.40
C ASN A 284 -4.81 -6.09 15.98
N LEU A 285 -4.32 -5.92 17.21
CA LEU A 285 -3.47 -6.91 17.87
C LEU A 285 -4.14 -8.28 18.00
N LEU A 286 -5.45 -8.33 18.30
CA LEU A 286 -6.22 -9.58 18.34
C LEU A 286 -6.29 -10.23 16.96
N ALA A 287 -6.59 -9.46 15.92
CA ALA A 287 -6.65 -9.96 14.55
C ALA A 287 -5.30 -10.46 14.06
N GLY A 288 -4.25 -9.65 14.23
CA GLY A 288 -2.88 -10.00 13.90
C GLY A 288 -2.42 -11.27 14.62
N SER A 289 -2.67 -11.38 15.93
CA SER A 289 -2.35 -12.57 16.72
C SER A 289 -3.12 -13.81 16.25
N ALA A 290 -4.40 -13.66 15.93
CA ALA A 290 -5.23 -14.77 15.43
C ALA A 290 -4.74 -15.27 14.06
N MET A 291 -4.41 -14.35 13.16
CA MET A 291 -3.84 -14.65 11.85
C MET A 291 -2.47 -15.32 11.97
N LEU A 292 -1.55 -14.75 12.75
CA LEU A 292 -0.22 -15.33 13.03
C LEU A 292 -0.32 -16.73 13.62
N THR A 293 -1.23 -16.92 14.59
CA THR A 293 -1.44 -18.23 15.21
C THR A 293 -1.93 -19.25 14.17
N TYR A 294 -2.84 -18.85 13.28
CA TYR A 294 -3.31 -19.70 12.19
C TYR A 294 -2.15 -20.09 11.24
N TYR A 295 -1.35 -19.12 10.82
CA TYR A 295 -0.17 -19.34 9.98
C TYR A 295 0.85 -20.27 10.63
N PHE A 296 1.28 -20.01 11.87
CA PHE A 296 2.27 -20.85 12.57
C PHE A 296 1.76 -22.27 12.85
N ARG A 297 0.45 -22.43 13.07
CA ARG A 297 -0.14 -23.78 13.20
C ARG A 297 -0.06 -24.57 11.90
N ARG A 298 -0.13 -23.89 10.76
CA ARG A 298 -0.04 -24.51 9.44
C ARG A 298 1.40 -24.77 9.02
N HIS A 299 2.31 -23.86 9.37
CA HIS A 299 3.72 -23.84 8.99
C HIS A 299 4.65 -24.15 10.17
N ARG A 300 4.45 -25.29 10.84
CA ARG A 300 5.19 -25.64 12.08
C ARG A 300 6.71 -25.79 11.88
N THR A 301 7.15 -26.11 10.66
CA THR A 301 8.57 -26.24 10.32
C THR A 301 9.27 -24.88 10.15
N LEU A 302 8.50 -23.82 9.91
CA LEU A 302 8.98 -22.45 9.72
C LEU A 302 9.55 -21.90 11.03
N ALA A 303 8.85 -22.10 12.15
CA ALA A 303 9.32 -21.69 13.47
C ALA A 303 10.67 -22.34 13.85
N GLY A 304 10.85 -23.62 13.53
CA GLY A 304 12.12 -24.33 13.75
C GLY A 304 13.27 -23.79 12.89
N ARG A 305 12.98 -23.45 11.62
CA ARG A 305 13.97 -22.87 10.69
C ARG A 305 14.34 -21.44 11.02
N VAL A 306 13.40 -20.61 11.49
CA VAL A 306 13.71 -19.26 12.01
C VAL A 306 14.60 -19.33 13.24
N ALA A 307 14.31 -20.26 14.16
CA ALA A 307 15.13 -20.46 15.36
C ALA A 307 16.54 -20.94 15.01
N GLN A 308 16.69 -21.78 13.97
CA GLN A 308 18.00 -22.21 13.47
C GLN A 308 18.74 -21.08 12.76
N ALA A 309 18.09 -20.33 11.87
CA ALA A 309 18.72 -19.21 11.17
C ALA A 309 19.22 -18.11 12.13
N LEU A 310 18.44 -17.78 13.17
CA LEU A 310 18.87 -16.85 14.23
C LEU A 310 20.00 -17.41 15.11
N ALA A 311 20.17 -18.73 15.17
CA ALA A 311 21.25 -19.38 15.90
C ALA A 311 22.53 -19.58 15.06
N GLU A 312 22.41 -19.50 13.73
CA GLU A 312 23.51 -19.66 12.78
C GLU A 312 24.10 -18.31 12.28
N GLU A 313 23.52 -17.17 12.65
CA GLU A 313 24.14 -15.85 12.43
C GLU A 313 25.21 -15.57 13.54
N PRO A 314 26.51 -15.45 13.19
CA PRO A 314 27.58 -15.11 14.13
C PRO A 314 27.64 -13.64 14.52
#